data_AF-A0A7X0SKI6-F1
#
_entry.id   AF-A0A7X0SKI6-F1
#
_cell.length_a   1.000
_cell.length_b   1.000
_cell.length_c   1.000
_cell.angle_alpha   90.00
_cell.angle_beta   90.00
_cell.angle_gamma   90.00
#
_symmetry.space_group_name_H-M   'P 1'
#
loop_
_entity.id
_entity.type
_entity.pdbx_description
1 polymer ?
#
loop_
_entity_poly.entity_id
_entity_poly.type
_entity_poly.pdbx_seq_one_letter_code
_entity_poly.pdbx_strand_id
1 'polypeptide(L)'
;MSQNLSVRAANPAEQAKLLMGQAAPQQTADPSISYNVSLGVNDGDFVLNWTVTPKVYGRWDWVGVFKSPEDAQSNPDGNYMFGGWQWAEDGSPYQTRISVNSGYVVAYVVWNYGADEYQAVAISNPY
;
A
#
# COMPACT_ATOMS: atom_id res chain seq x y z
N MET A 1 5.18 29.54 -14.81
CA MET A 1 6.21 28.93 -13.94
C MET A 1 5.52 27.83 -13.17
N SER A 2 5.60 26.60 -13.67
CA SER A 2 4.97 25.43 -13.04
C SER A 2 5.77 25.06 -11.80
N GLN A 3 5.15 25.13 -10.62
CA GLN A 3 5.83 24.80 -9.37
C GLN A 3 6.12 23.29 -9.33
N ASN A 4 7.36 22.99 -8.95
CA ASN A 4 7.94 21.67 -8.80
C ASN A 4 7.17 20.85 -7.74
N LEU A 5 6.34 19.90 -8.16
CA LEU A 5 5.59 18.99 -7.29
C LEU A 5 6.50 17.82 -6.82
N SER A 6 7.65 18.11 -6.23
CA SER A 6 8.52 17.10 -5.60
C SER A 6 8.55 17.23 -4.08
N VAL A 7 7.38 17.47 -3.48
CA VAL A 7 7.20 17.16 -2.06
C VAL A 7 6.85 15.68 -1.98
N ARG A 8 7.86 14.82 -1.83
CA ARG A 8 7.63 13.46 -1.33
C ARG A 8 7.26 13.60 0.14
N ALA A 9 6.01 13.32 0.49
CA ALA A 9 5.56 13.31 1.87
C ALA A 9 6.29 12.21 2.68
N ALA A 10 6.30 12.35 4.00
CA ALA A 10 7.01 11.43 4.88
C ALA A 10 6.31 10.06 5.01
N ASN A 11 5.01 10.00 4.72
CA ASN A 11 4.19 8.79 4.81
C ASN A 11 3.07 8.76 3.75
N PRO A 12 2.45 7.59 3.48
CA PRO A 12 1.37 7.43 2.52
C PRO A 12 0.18 8.38 2.74
N ALA A 13 -0.35 8.50 3.96
CA ALA A 13 -1.48 9.40 4.21
C ALA A 13 -1.20 10.87 3.99
N GLU A 14 -0.02 11.39 4.34
CA GLU A 14 0.34 12.77 4.04
C GLU A 14 0.41 13.00 2.53
N GLN A 15 0.97 12.05 1.77
CA GLN A 15 0.99 12.13 0.31
C GLN A 15 -0.43 12.08 -0.26
N ALA A 16 -1.28 11.19 0.25
CA ALA A 16 -2.66 11.05 -0.18
C ALA A 16 -3.46 12.32 0.12
N LYS A 17 -3.33 12.89 1.33
CA LYS A 17 -3.98 14.16 1.71
C LYS A 17 -3.50 15.34 0.87
N LEU A 18 -2.20 15.41 0.54
CA LEU A 18 -1.66 16.42 -0.38
C LEU A 18 -2.25 16.29 -1.79
N LEU A 19 -2.51 15.06 -2.26
CA LEU A 19 -3.10 14.78 -3.57
C LEU A 19 -4.64 14.94 -3.60
N MET A 20 -5.32 14.64 -2.49
CA MET A 20 -6.78 14.77 -2.29
C MET A 20 -7.28 16.20 -2.45
N GLY A 21 -6.52 17.19 -1.98
CA GLY A 21 -6.86 18.61 -2.15
C GLY A 21 -6.97 19.08 -3.60
N GLN A 22 -6.65 18.23 -4.58
CA GLN A 22 -6.61 18.56 -6.01
C GLN A 22 -7.48 17.68 -6.92
N ALA A 23 -8.18 16.65 -6.43
CA ALA A 23 -8.96 15.76 -7.29
C ALA A 23 -10.26 15.27 -6.64
N ALA A 24 -11.31 15.12 -7.47
CA ALA A 24 -12.61 14.60 -7.06
C ALA A 24 -12.51 13.13 -6.57
N PRO A 25 -13.33 12.72 -5.59
CA PRO A 25 -13.24 11.41 -4.99
C PRO A 25 -13.73 10.32 -5.95
N GLN A 26 -12.90 9.34 -6.28
CA GLN A 26 -13.35 8.10 -6.94
C GLN A 26 -12.51 6.90 -6.51
N GLN A 27 -13.04 6.13 -5.55
CA GLN A 27 -13.22 4.67 -5.58
C GLN A 27 -13.50 4.17 -4.16
N THR A 28 -14.74 3.81 -3.85
CA THR A 28 -14.98 2.78 -2.83
C THR A 28 -14.49 1.44 -3.38
N ALA A 29 -14.07 0.52 -2.51
CA ALA A 29 -13.68 -0.84 -2.91
C ALA A 29 -14.77 -1.46 -3.80
N ASP A 30 -14.47 -1.60 -5.09
CA ASP A 30 -15.38 -2.21 -6.06
C ASP A 30 -15.29 -3.74 -5.91
N PRO A 31 -16.40 -4.43 -5.57
CA PRO A 31 -16.39 -5.87 -5.33
C PRO A 31 -16.03 -6.70 -6.57
N SER A 32 -16.00 -6.09 -7.78
CA SER A 32 -15.50 -6.73 -8.99
C SER A 32 -13.97 -6.73 -9.11
N ILE A 33 -13.26 -6.03 -8.21
CA ILE A 33 -11.80 -5.98 -8.18
C ILE A 33 -11.27 -7.07 -7.24
N SER A 34 -10.45 -7.96 -7.77
CA SER A 34 -9.68 -8.93 -7.01
C SER A 34 -8.27 -8.40 -6.77
N TYR A 35 -7.86 -8.38 -5.49
CA TYR A 35 -6.52 -8.01 -5.05
C TYR A 35 -5.81 -9.26 -4.54
N ASN A 36 -4.59 -9.51 -5.01
CA ASN A 36 -3.73 -10.57 -4.48
C ASN A 36 -2.39 -9.98 -4.10
N VAL A 37 -1.85 -10.39 -2.96
CA VAL A 37 -0.53 -9.98 -2.48
C VAL A 37 0.25 -11.18 -1.95
N SER A 38 1.57 -11.13 -2.10
CA SER A 38 2.48 -12.12 -1.54
C SER A 38 3.85 -11.53 -1.22
N LEU A 39 4.47 -12.05 -0.17
CA LEU A 39 5.86 -11.76 0.18
C LEU A 39 6.78 -12.76 -0.52
N GLY A 40 7.74 -12.23 -1.27
CA GLY A 40 8.93 -12.94 -1.72
C GLY A 40 10.16 -12.49 -0.94
N VAL A 41 11.31 -13.10 -1.23
CA VAL A 41 12.60 -12.75 -0.64
C VAL A 41 13.65 -12.64 -1.72
N ASN A 42 14.45 -11.58 -1.65
CA ASN A 42 15.63 -11.40 -2.49
C ASN A 42 16.75 -10.78 -1.64
N ASP A 43 17.95 -11.38 -1.66
CA ASP A 43 19.13 -10.91 -0.93
C ASP A 43 18.93 -10.62 0.56
N GLY A 44 18.04 -11.38 1.22
CA GLY A 44 17.74 -11.22 2.65
C GLY A 44 16.74 -10.11 2.98
N ASP A 45 16.22 -9.41 1.97
CA ASP A 45 15.16 -8.41 2.09
C ASP A 45 13.83 -8.92 1.51
N PHE A 46 12.73 -8.36 1.99
CA PHE A 46 11.40 -8.67 1.48
C PHE A 46 11.16 -8.05 0.09
N VAL A 47 10.49 -8.82 -0.77
CA VAL A 47 9.96 -8.41 -2.07
C VAL A 47 8.44 -8.44 -2.04
N LEU A 48 7.80 -7.30 -2.29
CA LEU A 48 6.35 -7.19 -2.38
C LEU A 48 5.88 -7.55 -3.78
N ASN A 49 4.99 -8.52 -3.87
CA ASN A 49 4.33 -8.92 -5.11
C ASN A 49 2.84 -8.67 -5.00
N TRP A 50 2.22 -8.09 -6.03
CA TRP A 50 0.78 -7.88 -6.07
C TRP A 50 0.21 -7.95 -7.48
N THR A 51 -1.06 -8.36 -7.56
CA THR A 51 -1.86 -8.30 -8.77
C THR A 51 -3.25 -7.76 -8.44
N VAL A 52 -3.79 -6.96 -9.36
CA VAL A 52 -5.13 -6.37 -9.27
C VAL A 52 -5.86 -6.70 -10.56
N THR A 53 -7.06 -7.27 -10.45
CA THR A 53 -7.87 -7.71 -11.60
C THR A 53 -9.29 -7.15 -11.50
N PRO A 54 -9.77 -6.34 -12.46
CA PRO A 54 -9.02 -5.79 -13.60
C PRO A 54 -7.88 -4.87 -13.14
N LYS A 55 -6.87 -4.61 -14.00
CA LYS A 55 -5.68 -3.80 -13.67
C LYS A 55 -6.05 -2.31 -13.54
N VAL A 56 -6.73 -1.97 -12.45
CA VAL A 56 -7.17 -0.63 -12.08
C VAL A 56 -6.60 -0.36 -10.70
N TYR A 57 -5.57 0.49 -10.65
CA TYR A 57 -5.01 0.95 -9.40
C TYR A 57 -5.70 2.24 -8.99
N GLY A 58 -6.21 2.29 -7.75
CA GLY A 58 -6.64 3.55 -7.17
C GLY A 58 -5.44 4.48 -7.02
N ARG A 59 -5.65 5.78 -7.25
CA ARG A 59 -4.59 6.79 -7.23
C ARG A 59 -3.84 6.89 -5.89
N TRP A 60 -4.45 6.38 -4.82
CA TRP A 60 -3.88 6.41 -3.47
C TRP A 60 -3.70 5.02 -2.90
N ASP A 61 -3.77 3.99 -3.75
CA ASP A 61 -3.52 2.62 -3.35
C ASP A 61 -2.02 2.40 -3.17
N TRP A 62 -1.67 1.65 -2.15
CA TRP A 62 -0.29 1.31 -1.87
C TRP A 62 -0.18 -0.08 -1.28
N VAL A 63 1.03 -0.62 -1.32
CA VAL A 63 1.35 -1.95 -0.80
C VAL A 63 2.44 -1.79 0.24
N GLY A 64 2.31 -2.47 1.38
CA GLY A 64 3.27 -2.33 2.47
C GLY A 64 3.50 -3.57 3.30
N VAL A 65 4.65 -3.60 3.99
CA VAL A 65 5.04 -4.64 4.95
C VAL A 65 4.54 -4.28 6.34
N PHE A 66 3.99 -5.26 7.06
CA PHE A 66 3.51 -5.14 8.43
C PHE A 66 4.10 -6.25 9.29
N LYS A 67 4.18 -6.04 10.61
CA LYS A 67 4.73 -7.06 11.52
C LYS A 67 3.78 -8.21 11.76
N SER A 68 2.48 -8.00 11.56
CA SER A 68 1.44 -9.02 11.67
C SER A 68 0.20 -8.67 10.84
N PRO A 69 -0.71 -9.64 10.59
CA PRO A 69 -2.02 -9.36 9.97
C PRO A 69 -2.86 -8.32 10.74
N GLU A 70 -2.80 -8.35 12.08
CA GLU A 70 -3.58 -7.45 12.93
C GLU A 70 -3.12 -6.00 12.80
N ASP A 71 -1.80 -5.78 12.67
CA ASP A 71 -1.23 -4.45 12.40
C ASP A 71 -1.77 -3.88 11.07
N ALA A 72 -1.82 -4.73 10.03
CA ALA A 72 -2.35 -4.34 8.71
C ALA A 72 -3.86 -4.06 8.74
N GLN A 73 -4.63 -4.76 9.57
CA GLN A 73 -6.08 -4.58 9.65
C GLN A 73 -6.51 -3.38 10.50
N SER A 74 -5.82 -3.14 11.62
CA SER A 74 -6.27 -2.19 12.65
C SER A 74 -5.96 -0.73 12.32
N ASN A 75 -4.79 -0.47 11.74
CA ASN A 75 -4.36 0.87 11.34
C ASN A 75 -3.27 0.76 10.25
N PRO A 76 -3.64 0.42 9.01
CA PRO A 76 -2.66 0.18 7.95
C PRO A 76 -1.75 1.38 7.71
N ASP A 77 -2.25 2.60 7.81
CA ASP A 77 -1.45 3.82 7.59
C ASP A 77 -0.48 4.14 8.73
N GLY A 78 -0.77 3.72 9.97
CA GLY A 78 0.12 3.97 11.10
C GLY A 78 1.08 2.83 11.44
N ASN A 79 0.75 1.60 11.06
CA ASN A 79 1.44 0.39 11.54
C ASN A 79 2.38 -0.26 10.52
N TYR A 80 2.47 0.27 9.29
CA TYR A 80 3.39 -0.27 8.30
C TYR A 80 4.86 -0.07 8.71
N MET A 81 5.72 -0.95 8.23
CA MET A 81 7.16 -0.86 8.43
C MET A 81 7.74 0.29 7.61
N PHE A 82 8.33 1.30 8.27
CA PHE A 82 8.93 2.43 7.59
C PHE A 82 9.97 2.00 6.53
N GLY A 83 9.82 2.48 5.29
CA GLY A 83 10.64 2.07 4.14
C GLY A 83 10.24 0.74 3.48
N GLY A 84 9.18 0.08 3.98
CA GLY A 84 8.64 -1.17 3.47
C GLY A 84 7.36 -1.02 2.64
N TRP A 85 7.17 0.10 1.94
CA TRP A 85 5.96 0.35 1.14
C TRP A 85 6.27 0.99 -0.22
N GLN A 86 5.32 0.88 -1.16
CA GLN A 86 5.33 1.57 -2.45
C GLN A 86 3.88 1.80 -2.95
N TRP A 87 3.67 2.86 -3.75
CA TRP A 87 2.43 3.08 -4.49
C TRP A 87 2.12 1.91 -5.43
N ALA A 88 0.88 1.46 -5.45
CA ALA A 88 0.50 0.32 -6.29
C ALA A 88 0.68 0.61 -7.79
N GLU A 89 0.55 1.88 -8.21
CA GLU A 89 0.73 2.33 -9.59
C GLU A 89 2.20 2.30 -10.07
N ASP A 90 3.18 2.33 -9.16
CA ASP A 90 4.61 2.26 -9.52
C ASP A 90 5.02 0.87 -10.03
N GLY A 91 4.18 -0.14 -9.80
CA GLY A 91 4.30 -1.46 -10.39
C GLY A 91 4.97 -2.50 -9.49
N SER A 92 4.65 -3.77 -9.77
CA SER A 92 5.13 -4.96 -9.05
C SER A 92 6.16 -5.72 -9.90
N PRO A 93 7.19 -6.35 -9.29
CA PRO A 93 7.49 -6.43 -7.86
C PRO A 93 8.25 -5.22 -7.31
N TYR A 94 8.22 -5.03 -5.99
CA TYR A 94 9.00 -4.02 -5.26
C TYR A 94 9.92 -4.66 -4.23
N GLN A 95 11.23 -4.46 -4.36
CA GLN A 95 12.19 -4.86 -3.33
C GLN A 95 12.29 -3.78 -2.25
N THR A 96 11.99 -4.17 -1.02
CA THR A 96 12.09 -3.30 0.16
C THR A 96 13.52 -3.25 0.70
N ARG A 97 13.74 -2.47 1.77
CA ARG A 97 14.94 -2.54 2.62
C ARG A 97 14.65 -3.19 3.98
N ILE A 98 13.56 -3.94 4.06
CA ILE A 98 13.13 -4.61 5.28
C ILE A 98 13.71 -6.02 5.25
N SER A 99 14.62 -6.30 6.18
CA SER A 99 15.19 -7.63 6.33
C SER A 99 14.11 -8.64 6.68
N VAL A 100 14.27 -9.85 6.16
CA VAL A 100 13.34 -10.95 6.35
C VAL A 100 13.17 -11.28 7.84
N ASN A 101 11.92 -11.39 8.26
CA ASN A 101 11.54 -11.78 9.61
C ASN A 101 10.24 -12.60 9.60
N SER A 102 10.20 -13.67 10.39
CA SER A 102 9.02 -14.52 10.51
C SER A 102 7.82 -13.75 11.05
N GLY A 103 6.63 -14.03 10.53
CA GLY A 103 5.39 -13.42 10.99
C GLY A 103 5.00 -12.14 10.25
N TYR A 104 5.94 -11.54 9.50
CA TYR A 104 5.65 -10.34 8.72
C TYR A 104 4.71 -10.68 7.56
N VAL A 105 3.87 -9.71 7.18
CA VAL A 105 2.93 -9.83 6.07
C VAL A 105 3.07 -8.67 5.11
N VAL A 106 2.57 -8.83 3.89
CA VAL A 106 2.30 -7.72 2.98
C VAL A 106 0.79 -7.48 2.92
N ALA A 107 0.37 -6.22 2.83
CA ALA A 107 -1.01 -5.87 2.56
C ALA A 107 -1.14 -4.90 1.38
N TYR A 108 -2.21 -5.05 0.61
CA TYR A 108 -2.68 -4.06 -0.35
C TYR A 108 -3.69 -3.16 0.36
N VAL A 109 -3.44 -1.85 0.33
CA VAL A 109 -4.18 -0.85 1.08
C VAL A 109 -4.82 0.14 0.11
N VAL A 110 -6.12 0.38 0.29
CA VAL A 110 -6.91 1.33 -0.52
C VAL A 110 -7.49 2.41 0.37
N TRP A 111 -7.72 3.59 -0.20
CA TRP A 111 -8.45 4.63 0.51
C TRP A 111 -9.96 4.35 0.52
N ASN A 112 -10.56 4.26 1.69
CA ASN A 112 -12.00 4.14 1.86
C ASN A 112 -12.63 5.52 2.07
N TYR A 113 -13.20 6.08 1.01
CA TYR A 113 -13.87 7.39 1.04
C TYR A 113 -15.10 7.45 1.96
N GLY A 114 -15.76 6.32 2.20
CA GLY A 114 -16.93 6.29 3.07
C GLY A 114 -16.57 6.41 4.56
N ALA A 115 -15.41 5.87 4.93
CA ALA A 115 -14.87 5.91 6.29
C ALA A 115 -13.80 7.00 6.50
N ASP A 116 -13.35 7.66 5.43
CA ASP A 116 -12.27 8.66 5.42
C ASP A 116 -10.95 8.12 6.00
N GLU A 117 -10.65 6.86 5.70
CA GLU A 117 -9.47 6.16 6.22
C GLU A 117 -8.92 5.13 5.23
N TYR A 118 -7.70 4.67 5.48
CA TYR A 118 -7.09 3.57 4.74
C TYR A 118 -7.57 2.21 5.25
N GLN A 119 -7.80 1.28 4.32
CA GLN A 119 -8.21 -0.08 4.63
C GLN A 119 -7.37 -1.10 3.86
N ALA A 120 -6.89 -2.14 4.55
CA ALA A 120 -6.30 -3.30 3.91
C ALA A 120 -7.39 -4.16 3.24
N VAL A 121 -7.26 -4.39 1.94
CA VAL A 121 -8.22 -5.19 1.13
C VAL A 121 -7.68 -6.56 0.74
N ALA A 122 -6.37 -6.76 0.85
CA ALA A 122 -5.74 -8.06 0.75
C ALA A 122 -4.53 -8.10 1.69
N ILE A 123 -4.32 -9.24 2.34
CA ILE A 123 -3.19 -9.48 3.25
C ILE A 123 -2.64 -10.86 2.90
N SER A 124 -1.31 -10.99 2.81
CA SER A 124 -0.68 -12.28 2.57
C SER A 124 -0.77 -13.20 3.79
N ASN A 125 -0.45 -14.47 3.60
CA ASN A 125 -0.05 -15.30 4.73
C ASN A 125 1.22 -14.70 5.39
N PRO A 126 1.41 -14.89 6.70
CA PRO A 126 2.67 -14.59 7.36
C PRO A 126 3.84 -15.33 6.69
N TYR A 127 4.97 -14.65 6.54
CA TYR A 127 6.23 -15.22 6.06
C TYR A 127 6.84 -16.21 7.06
#